data_AF-X8CUA8-F1
#
_entry.id   AF-X8CUA8-F1
#
_cell.length_a   1.000
_cell.length_b   1.000
_cell.length_c   1.000
_cell.angle_alpha   90.00
_cell.angle_beta   90.00
_cell.angle_gamma   90.00
#
_symmetry.space_group_name_H-M   'P 1'
#
loop_
_entity.id
_entity.type
_entity.pdbx_description
1 polymer ?
#
loop_
_entity_poly.entity_id
_entity_poly.type
_entity_poly.pdbx_seq_one_letter_code
_entity_poly.pdbx_strand_id
1 'polypeptide(L)'
;MPDLDLITADGPLRVFALLRDGRPVLLNFGPAGRIDIASWAGRVRVVDAKHEGDWELPALGTVCAPTAVLIRPDGYVAWTGEGTDPALRDALTAWFGPPAG
;
A
#
# COMPACT_ATOMS: atom_id res chain seq x y z
N MET A 1 -10.11 -1.73 1.91
CA MET A 1 -9.13 -0.87 2.60
C MET A 1 -9.90 0.21 3.35
N PRO A 2 -9.73 0.39 4.68
CA PRO A 2 -10.33 1.52 5.39
C PRO A 2 -9.76 2.87 4.90
N ASP A 3 -10.56 3.92 4.98
CA ASP A 3 -10.12 5.28 4.61
C ASP A 3 -9.36 5.94 5.77
N LEU A 4 -8.11 5.53 5.94
CA LEU A 4 -7.25 5.99 7.03
C LEU A 4 -6.70 7.39 6.77
N ASP A 5 -6.54 8.16 7.84
CA ASP A 5 -5.75 9.38 7.84
C ASP A 5 -4.25 9.02 7.85
N LEU A 6 -3.53 9.51 6.85
CA LEU A 6 -2.12 9.23 6.59
C LEU A 6 -1.31 10.52 6.76
N ILE A 7 -0.12 10.39 7.33
CA ILE A 7 0.88 11.46 7.38
C ILE A 7 2.02 11.08 6.44
N THR A 8 2.25 11.87 5.40
CA THR A 8 3.34 11.67 4.44
C THR A 8 4.32 12.84 4.48
N ALA A 9 5.43 12.74 3.75
CA ALA A 9 6.40 13.83 3.61
C ALA A 9 5.77 15.11 3.00
N ASP A 10 4.76 14.95 2.15
CA ASP A 10 4.04 16.07 1.50
C ASP A 10 2.89 16.62 2.35
N GLY A 11 2.68 16.07 3.55
CA GLY A 11 1.63 16.45 4.48
C GLY A 11 0.56 15.36 4.70
N PRO A 12 -0.49 15.69 5.48
CA PRO A 12 -1.56 14.76 5.78
C PRO A 12 -2.51 14.57 4.59
N LEU A 13 -2.98 13.34 4.39
CA LEU A 13 -4.00 13.01 3.41
C LEU A 13 -4.76 11.75 3.82
N ARG A 14 -5.71 11.33 3.00
CA ARG A 14 -6.48 10.10 3.21
C ARG A 14 -6.14 9.04 2.18
N VAL A 15 -6.27 7.77 2.56
CA VAL A 15 -6.06 6.64 1.65
C VAL A 15 -6.88 6.80 0.37
N PHE A 16 -8.15 7.17 0.47
CA PHE A 16 -9.00 7.31 -0.71
C PHE A 16 -8.55 8.44 -1.63
N ALA A 17 -7.86 9.47 -1.12
CA ALA A 17 -7.29 10.51 -1.98
C ALA A 17 -6.21 9.94 -2.91
N LEU A 18 -5.42 8.96 -2.46
CA LEU A 18 -4.39 8.30 -3.28
C LEU A 18 -4.98 7.45 -4.40
N LEU A 19 -6.21 6.94 -4.22
CA LEU A 19 -6.88 6.05 -5.16
C LEU A 19 -7.69 6.79 -6.23
N ARG A 20 -7.89 8.11 -6.09
CA ARG A 20 -8.68 8.92 -7.04
C ARG A 20 -8.14 8.89 -8.46
N ASP A 21 -6.83 8.72 -8.61
CA ASP A 21 -6.18 8.64 -9.92
C ASP A 21 -6.38 7.29 -10.63
N GLY A 22 -7.11 6.35 -10.00
CA GLY A 22 -7.33 5.00 -10.53
C GLY A 22 -6.04 4.18 -10.62
N ARG A 23 -5.02 4.55 -9.83
CA ARG A 23 -3.72 3.87 -9.81
C ARG A 23 -3.61 2.95 -8.59
N PRO A 24 -2.97 1.78 -8.73
CA PRO A 24 -2.59 0.97 -7.60
C PRO A 24 -1.58 1.68 -6.71
N VAL A 25 -1.70 1.48 -5.41
CA VAL A 25 -0.87 2.12 -4.39
C VAL A 25 -0.27 1.07 -3.46
N LEU A 26 1.03 1.16 -3.20
CA LEU A 26 1.71 0.42 -2.15
C LEU A 26 2.02 1.39 -1.01
N LEU A 27 1.29 1.26 0.09
CA LEU A 27 1.55 2.02 1.32
C LEU A 27 2.64 1.33 2.13
N ASN A 28 3.68 2.07 2.48
CA ASN A 28 4.74 1.62 3.40
C ASN A 28 4.62 2.38 4.72
N PHE A 29 4.41 1.65 5.82
CA PHE A 29 4.30 2.19 7.17
C PHE A 29 5.58 2.08 8.01
N GLY A 30 6.63 1.43 7.49
CA GLY A 30 7.91 1.37 8.17
C GLY A 30 8.95 2.32 7.56
N PRO A 31 10.26 2.00 7.66
CA PRO A 31 11.31 2.85 7.16
C PRO A 31 11.13 3.19 5.67
N ALA A 32 11.27 4.46 5.33
CA ALA A 32 11.14 4.96 3.98
C ALA A 32 12.16 4.29 3.02
N GLY A 33 11.74 4.04 1.78
CA GLY A 33 12.62 3.47 0.74
C GLY A 33 13.02 2.00 0.93
N ARG A 34 12.46 1.27 1.90
CA ARG A 34 12.81 -0.14 2.12
C ARG A 34 12.22 -1.09 1.08
N ILE A 35 11.14 -0.69 0.41
CA ILE A 35 10.42 -1.53 -0.55
C ILE A 35 10.86 -1.15 -1.96
N ASP A 36 11.59 -2.04 -2.61
CA ASP A 36 12.02 -1.88 -4.00
C ASP A 36 11.05 -2.60 -4.94
N ILE A 37 10.30 -1.80 -5.70
CA ILE A 37 9.44 -2.27 -6.78
C ILE A 37 9.77 -1.55 -8.10
N ALA A 38 11.03 -1.19 -8.33
CA ALA A 38 11.45 -0.40 -9.50
C ALA A 38 10.87 -0.94 -10.83
N SER A 39 10.83 -2.26 -11.01
CA SER A 39 10.25 -2.92 -12.20
C SER A 39 8.72 -2.76 -12.36
N TRP A 40 8.04 -2.19 -11.38
CA TRP A 40 6.61 -1.84 -11.42
C TRP A 40 6.34 -0.35 -11.21
N ALA A 41 7.37 0.50 -11.08
CA ALA A 41 7.23 1.93 -10.76
C ALA A 41 6.34 2.71 -11.76
N GLY A 42 6.28 2.28 -13.02
CA GLY A 42 5.37 2.87 -14.02
C GLY A 42 3.90 2.51 -13.84
N ARG A 43 3.58 1.49 -13.02
CA ARG A 43 2.24 0.94 -12.81
C ARG A 43 1.73 1.11 -11.38
N VAL A 44 2.62 1.01 -10.39
CA VAL A 44 2.27 1.03 -8.97
C VAL A 44 2.98 2.20 -8.30
N ARG A 45 2.21 3.02 -7.57
CA ARG A 45 2.74 4.15 -6.81
C ARG A 45 3.14 3.67 -5.40
N VAL A 46 4.38 3.89 -4.99
CA VAL A 46 4.80 3.68 -3.60
C VAL A 46 4.59 4.98 -2.81
N VAL A 47 4.05 4.87 -1.60
CA VAL A 47 3.88 6.00 -0.69
C VAL A 47 4.35 5.58 0.70
N ASP A 48 5.38 6.27 1.20
CA ASP A 48 5.82 6.18 2.59
C ASP A 48 4.88 7.04 3.44
N ALA A 49 4.23 6.44 4.43
CA ALA A 49 3.23 7.09 5.26
C ALA A 49 3.29 6.60 6.69
N LYS A 50 2.79 7.41 7.62
CA LYS A 50 2.45 6.97 8.97
C LYS A 50 0.95 7.04 9.17
N HIS A 51 0.43 6.17 10.01
CA HIS A 51 -0.93 6.25 10.51
C HIS A 51 -0.86 6.28 12.04
N GLU A 52 -1.50 7.27 12.65
CA GLU A 52 -1.63 7.36 14.10
C GLU A 52 -3.02 6.82 14.46
N GLY A 53 -3.06 5.65 15.10
CA GLY A 53 -4.31 5.04 15.53
C GLY A 53 -4.42 3.57 15.21
N ASP A 54 -5.51 3.01 15.70
CA ASP A 54 -5.89 1.62 15.51
C ASP A 54 -6.49 1.41 14.13
N TRP A 55 -6.17 0.27 13.51
CA TRP A 55 -6.81 -0.13 12.27
C TRP A 55 -8.13 -0.80 12.58
N GLU A 56 -9.23 -0.07 12.44
CA GLU A 56 -10.56 -0.65 12.54
C GLU A 56 -11.04 -1.19 11.18
N LEU A 57 -11.23 -2.50 11.12
CA LEU A 57 -11.80 -3.16 9.96
C LEU A 57 -13.27 -3.53 10.21
N PRO A 58 -14.16 -3.32 9.22
CA PRO A 58 -15.52 -3.83 9.30
C PRO A 58 -15.50 -5.34 9.60
N ALA A 59 -16.32 -5.78 10.56
CA ALA A 59 -16.47 -7.15 11.05
C ALA A 59 -15.28 -7.76 11.82
N LEU A 60 -14.05 -7.29 11.64
CA LEU A 60 -12.87 -7.79 12.38
C LEU A 60 -12.50 -6.92 13.58
N GLY A 61 -13.00 -5.68 13.65
CA GLY A 61 -12.64 -4.74 14.70
C GLY A 61 -11.21 -4.25 14.57
N THR A 62 -10.58 -3.93 15.70
CA THR A 62 -9.20 -3.44 15.76
C THR A 62 -8.20 -4.55 15.41
N VAL A 63 -7.34 -4.27 14.43
CA VAL A 63 -6.23 -5.14 14.04
C VAL A 63 -4.89 -4.40 14.17
N CYS A 64 -3.79 -5.15 14.35
CA CYS A 64 -2.46 -4.57 14.24
C CYS A 64 -2.25 -4.02 12.83
N ALA A 65 -1.71 -2.81 12.75
CA ALA A 65 -1.34 -2.20 11.48
C ALA A 65 -0.27 -3.08 10.79
N PRO A 66 -0.51 -3.52 9.54
CA PRO A 66 0.52 -4.17 8.76
C PRO A 66 1.62 -3.18 8.41
N THR A 67 2.83 -3.69 8.21
CA THR A 67 3.98 -2.82 7.94
C THR A 67 3.94 -2.24 6.52
N ALA A 68 3.26 -2.91 5.58
CA ALA A 68 2.97 -2.42 4.25
C ALA A 68 1.69 -3.06 3.67
N VAL A 69 1.01 -2.33 2.77
CA VAL A 69 -0.25 -2.76 2.14
C VAL A 69 -0.25 -2.39 0.67
N LEU A 70 -0.52 -3.38 -0.20
CA LEU A 70 -0.75 -3.19 -1.63
C LEU A 70 -2.25 -3.07 -1.89
N ILE A 71 -2.66 -1.94 -2.45
CA ILE A 71 -4.04 -1.57 -2.72
C ILE A 71 -4.25 -1.46 -4.23
N ARG A 72 -5.28 -2.13 -4.73
CA ARG A 72 -5.72 -2.06 -6.12
C ARG A 72 -6.43 -0.74 -6.43
N PRO A 73 -6.57 -0.37 -7.71
CA PRO A 73 -7.32 0.83 -8.13
C PRO A 73 -8.76 0.90 -7.61
N ASP A 74 -9.38 -0.25 -7.34
CA ASP A 74 -10.74 -0.37 -6.80
C ASP A 74 -10.82 -0.33 -5.27
N GLY A 75 -9.71 -0.09 -4.57
CA GLY A 75 -9.65 0.00 -3.11
C GLY A 75 -9.59 -1.33 -2.37
N TYR A 76 -9.53 -2.46 -3.10
CA TYR A 76 -9.29 -3.77 -2.48
C TYR A 76 -7.81 -3.97 -2.15
N VAL A 77 -7.56 -4.62 -1.02
CA VAL A 77 -6.22 -5.00 -0.62
C VAL A 77 -5.81 -6.25 -1.41
N ALA A 78 -4.72 -6.15 -2.16
CA ALA A 78 -4.14 -7.26 -2.92
C ALA A 78 -3.11 -8.05 -2.11
N TRP A 79 -2.44 -7.41 -1.15
CA TRP A 79 -1.40 -8.01 -0.32
C TRP A 79 -1.11 -7.13 0.92
N THR A 80 -0.64 -7.76 2.00
CA THR A 80 -0.13 -7.10 3.23
C THR A 80 1.09 -7.85 3.76
N GLY A 81 2.07 -7.14 4.32
CA GLY A 81 3.26 -7.77 4.93
C GLY A 81 4.41 -6.78 5.15
N GLU A 82 5.65 -7.29 5.19
CA GLU A 82 6.84 -6.47 5.42
C GLU A 82 7.32 -5.75 4.16
N GLY A 83 7.02 -6.31 2.99
CA GLY A 83 7.31 -5.70 1.68
C GLY A 83 8.69 -6.05 1.15
N THR A 84 9.39 -6.96 1.83
CA THR A 84 10.64 -7.59 1.39
C THR A 84 10.47 -9.08 1.12
N ASP A 85 9.29 -9.63 1.41
CA ASP A 85 8.95 -11.03 1.18
C ASP A 85 8.63 -11.32 -0.30
N PRO A 86 8.85 -12.57 -0.75
CA PRO A 86 8.52 -12.98 -2.12
C PRO A 86 7.04 -12.79 -2.48
N ALA A 87 6.13 -12.85 -1.51
CA ALA A 87 4.70 -12.77 -1.76
C ALA A 87 4.28 -11.38 -2.28
N LEU A 88 5.01 -10.31 -1.96
CA LEU A 88 4.79 -9.01 -2.59
C LEU A 88 5.03 -9.08 -4.10
N ARG A 89 6.12 -9.72 -4.53
CA ARG A 89 6.46 -9.87 -5.95
C ARG A 89 5.42 -10.71 -6.69
N ASP A 90 4.95 -11.79 -6.05
CA ASP A 90 3.90 -12.65 -6.60
C ASP A 90 2.58 -11.87 -6.75
N ALA A 91 2.21 -11.08 -5.74
CA ALA A 91 1.02 -10.23 -5.81
C ALA A 91 1.14 -9.15 -6.90
N LEU A 92 2.28 -8.46 -7.00
CA LEU A 92 2.52 -7.48 -8.07
C LEU A 92 2.41 -8.12 -9.46
N THR A 93 2.94 -9.33 -9.62
CA THR A 93 2.87 -10.07 -10.88
C THR A 93 1.44 -10.50 -11.21
N ALA A 94 0.71 -11.03 -10.24
CA ALA A 94 -0.66 -11.50 -10.42
C ALA A 94 -1.64 -10.37 -10.77
N TRP A 95 -1.48 -9.20 -10.13
CA TRP A 95 -2.43 -8.09 -10.30
C TRP A 95 -2.02 -7.06 -11.34
N PHE A 96 -0.71 -6.86 -11.55
CA PHE A 96 -0.20 -5.78 -12.42
C PHE A 96 0.71 -6.28 -13.54
N GLY A 97 0.86 -7.60 -13.69
CA GLY A 97 1.66 -8.25 -14.71
C GLY A 97 3.15 -8.36 -14.35
N PRO A 98 3.97 -9.02 -15.19
CA PRO A 98 5.38 -9.28 -14.92
C PRO A 98 6.20 -7.99 -14.77
N PRO A 99 7.38 -8.04 -14.12
CA PRO A 99 8.28 -6.90 -13.98
C PRO A 99 8.66 -6.32 -15.35
N ALA A 100 8.71 -5.00 -15.46
CA ALA A 100 9.32 -4.35 -16.61
C ALA A 100 10.83 -4.61 -16.60
N GLY A 101 11.39 -4.85 -17.79
CA GLY A 101 12.83 -5.02 -18.02
C GLY A 101 13.57 -3.70 -18.18
#